data_AF-A0A3N5IED0-F1
#
_entry.id   AF-A0A3N5IED0-F1
#
_cell.length_a   1.000
_cell.length_b   1.000
_cell.length_c   1.000
_cell.angle_alpha   90.00
_cell.angle_beta   90.00
_cell.angle_gamma   90.00
#
_symmetry.space_group_name_H-M   'P 1'
#
loop_
_entity.id
_entity.type
_entity.pdbx_description
1 polymer ?
#
loop_
_entity_poly.entity_id
_entity_poly.type
_entity_poly.pdbx_seq_one_letter_code
_entity_poly.pdbx_strand_id
1 'polypeptide(L)'
;MKMENPIFWMTIVEGAAIVLLSVSILWMLWAKRTGKWAAGGVPPALPIEELRQLMEQSQIITQNLAGNLKEKKLISQQLLEQLDEKINKLTWLLGRAEEGSDRPRPAENIPNVYVRAIELAENGLSLPEIEQQLHLAKGEVQLLLDLKAYCLK
;
A
#
# COMPACT_ATOMS: atom_id res chain seq x y z
N MET A 1 -42.82 -46.18 -22.37
CA MET A 1 -43.87 -45.41 -23.07
C MET A 1 -43.16 -44.46 -24.03
N LYS A 2 -42.87 -44.93 -25.24
CA LYS A 2 -41.96 -44.31 -26.21
C LYS A 2 -42.82 -43.58 -27.23
N MET A 3 -43.00 -42.26 -27.09
CA MET A 3 -43.72 -41.44 -28.07
C MET A 3 -42.72 -40.93 -29.12
N GLU A 4 -42.38 -41.79 -30.08
CA GLU A 4 -41.61 -41.44 -31.27
C GLU A 4 -42.56 -41.22 -32.46
N ASN A 5 -43.44 -40.22 -32.36
CA ASN A 5 -44.12 -39.69 -33.55
C ASN A 5 -43.43 -38.38 -33.94
N PRO A 6 -42.51 -38.39 -34.92
CA PRO A 6 -41.77 -37.19 -35.32
C PRO A 6 -42.69 -36.08 -35.84
N ILE A 7 -43.85 -36.47 -36.39
CA ILE A 7 -44.89 -35.56 -36.85
C ILE A 7 -45.46 -34.73 -35.69
N PHE A 8 -45.60 -35.31 -34.50
CA PHE A 8 -46.12 -34.61 -33.31
C PHE A 8 -45.13 -33.55 -32.79
N TRP A 9 -43.83 -33.83 -32.83
CA TRP A 9 -42.82 -32.83 -32.46
C TRP A 9 -42.75 -31.70 -33.48
N MET A 10 -42.90 -32.02 -34.76
CA MET A 10 -42.91 -31.03 -35.84
C MET A 10 -44.09 -30.05 -35.71
N THR A 11 -45.30 -30.55 -35.39
CA THR A 11 -46.47 -29.69 -35.18
C THR A 11 -46.35 -28.81 -33.93
N ILE A 12 -45.71 -29.30 -32.87
CA ILE A 12 -45.43 -28.50 -31.67
C ILE A 12 -44.46 -27.36 -31.99
N VAL A 13 -43.39 -27.64 -32.73
CA VAL A 13 -42.38 -26.62 -33.09
C VAL A 13 -43.00 -25.56 -34.01
N GLU A 14 -43.78 -25.99 -34.99
CA GLU A 14 -44.47 -25.08 -35.91
C GLU A 14 -45.52 -24.23 -35.18
N GLY A 15 -46.28 -24.82 -34.25
CA GLY A 15 -47.22 -24.10 -33.39
C GLY A 15 -46.51 -23.09 -32.48
N ALA A 16 -45.39 -23.47 -31.87
CA ALA A 16 -44.60 -22.57 -31.02
C ALA A 16 -44.04 -21.37 -31.79
N ALA A 17 -43.61 -21.58 -33.04
CA ALA A 17 -43.14 -20.51 -33.91
C ALA A 17 -44.26 -19.50 -34.22
N ILE A 18 -45.47 -19.98 -34.53
CA ILE A 18 -46.63 -19.11 -34.78
C ILE A 18 -46.99 -18.30 -33.52
N VAL A 19 -46.96 -18.93 -32.34
CA VAL A 19 -47.20 -18.23 -31.07
C VAL A 19 -46.17 -17.14 -30.84
N LEU A 20 -44.87 -17.44 -31.01
CA LEU A 20 -43.79 -16.46 -30.87
C LEU A 20 -43.95 -15.28 -31.84
N LEU A 21 -44.26 -15.55 -33.10
CA LEU A 21 -44.50 -14.51 -34.10
C LEU A 21 -45.71 -13.66 -33.73
N SER A 22 -46.80 -14.29 -33.29
CA SER A 22 -48.00 -13.57 -32.89
C SER A 22 -47.75 -12.68 -31.66
N VAL A 23 -47.00 -13.15 -30.65
CA VAL A 23 -46.60 -12.36 -29.48
C VAL A 23 -45.68 -11.22 -29.88
N SER A 24 -44.72 -11.46 -30.79
CA SER A 24 -43.82 -10.42 -31.31
C SER A 24 -44.60 -9.33 -32.04
N ILE A 25 -45.55 -9.70 -32.91
CA ILE A 25 -46.42 -8.77 -33.61
C ILE A 25 -47.32 -8.03 -32.63
N LEU A 26 -47.91 -8.73 -31.64
CA LEU A 26 -48.74 -8.12 -30.61
C LEU A 26 -47.93 -7.11 -29.79
N TRP A 27 -46.69 -7.43 -29.44
CA TRP A 27 -45.76 -6.56 -28.73
C TRP A 27 -45.37 -5.36 -29.58
N MET A 28 -45.14 -5.55 -30.88
CA MET A 28 -44.84 -4.46 -31.82
C MET A 28 -46.04 -3.54 -32.02
N LEU A 29 -47.26 -4.09 -32.12
CA LEU A 29 -48.50 -3.33 -32.20
C LEU A 29 -48.81 -2.62 -30.88
N TRP A 30 -48.57 -3.26 -29.74
CA TRP A 30 -48.64 -2.63 -28.43
C TRP A 30 -47.59 -1.52 -28.30
N ALA A 31 -46.35 -1.73 -28.73
CA ALA A 31 -45.28 -0.73 -28.70
C ALA A 31 -45.59 0.48 -29.60
N LYS A 32 -46.20 0.24 -30.77
CA LYS A 32 -46.73 1.31 -31.64
C LYS A 32 -47.92 2.03 -31.00
N ARG A 33 -48.87 1.29 -30.41
CA ARG A 33 -50.09 1.86 -29.80
C ARG A 33 -49.82 2.58 -28.48
N THR A 34 -48.80 2.16 -27.75
CA THR A 34 -48.29 2.84 -26.54
C THR A 34 -47.38 4.03 -26.87
N GLY A 35 -47.32 4.47 -28.13
CA GLY A 35 -46.76 5.77 -28.52
C GLY A 35 -45.28 5.97 -28.23
N LYS A 36 -44.55 4.93 -27.78
CA LYS A 36 -43.12 5.04 -27.43
C LYS A 36 -42.19 5.02 -28.64
N TRP A 37 -42.71 4.82 -29.85
CA TRP A 37 -41.92 4.72 -31.08
C TRP A 37 -42.37 5.68 -32.20
N ALA A 38 -43.23 6.66 -31.87
CA ALA A 38 -43.64 7.72 -32.80
C ALA A 38 -42.85 9.04 -32.61
N ALA A 39 -41.65 8.98 -32.03
CA ALA A 39 -40.79 10.13 -31.92
C ALA A 39 -39.35 9.76 -32.32
N GLY A 40 -38.99 10.07 -33.57
CA GLY A 40 -37.69 10.70 -33.83
C GLY A 40 -37.69 12.10 -33.20
N GLY A 41 -37.84 12.17 -31.89
CA GLY A 41 -38.11 13.36 -31.12
C GLY A 41 -37.54 13.16 -29.74
N VAL A 42 -36.74 14.14 -29.33
CA VAL A 42 -36.18 14.43 -28.01
C VAL A 42 -36.63 13.44 -26.91
N PRO A 43 -35.70 12.76 -26.20
CA PRO A 43 -36.07 11.90 -25.08
C PRO A 43 -37.01 12.67 -24.14
N PRO A 44 -38.04 12.00 -23.59
CA PRO A 44 -39.02 12.66 -22.72
C PRO A 44 -38.21 13.41 -21.67
N ALA A 45 -38.45 14.73 -21.56
CA ALA A 45 -37.77 15.58 -20.61
C ALA A 45 -37.70 14.81 -19.29
N LEU A 46 -36.51 14.32 -18.96
CA LEU A 46 -36.19 13.87 -17.62
C LEU A 46 -36.70 15.01 -16.75
N PRO A 47 -37.61 14.75 -15.79
CA PRO A 47 -38.22 15.81 -15.00
C PRO A 47 -37.07 16.67 -14.51
N ILE A 48 -37.02 17.92 -14.99
CA ILE A 48 -35.90 18.84 -14.74
C ILE A 48 -35.67 18.98 -13.23
N GLU A 49 -36.70 18.67 -12.46
CA GLU A 49 -36.69 18.52 -11.01
C GLU A 49 -35.81 17.38 -10.48
N GLU A 50 -35.85 16.17 -11.07
CA GLU A 50 -34.95 15.08 -10.69
C GLU A 50 -33.51 15.35 -11.11
N LEU A 51 -33.31 16.01 -12.26
CA LEU A 51 -31.99 16.48 -12.68
C LEU A 51 -31.47 17.61 -11.79
N ARG A 52 -32.34 18.53 -11.34
CA ARG A 52 -32.00 19.57 -10.36
C ARG A 52 -31.65 18.97 -9.01
N GLN A 53 -32.43 18.00 -8.53
CA GLN A 53 -32.12 17.27 -7.30
C GLN A 53 -30.80 16.50 -7.42
N LEU A 54 -30.54 15.82 -8.54
CA LEU A 54 -29.26 15.14 -8.77
C LEU A 54 -28.10 16.13 -8.86
N MET A 55 -28.32 17.33 -9.40
CA MET A 55 -27.30 18.37 -9.50
C MET A 55 -27.01 19.01 -8.14
N GLU A 56 -28.04 19.29 -7.33
CA GLU A 56 -27.87 19.72 -5.93
C GLU A 56 -27.19 18.63 -5.09
N GLN A 57 -27.60 17.37 -5.24
CA GLN A 57 -26.95 16.24 -4.56
C GLN A 57 -25.50 16.08 -5.01
N SER A 58 -25.21 16.23 -6.30
CA SER A 58 -23.85 16.19 -6.84
C SER A 58 -23.01 17.35 -6.30
N GLN A 59 -23.59 18.55 -6.18
CA GLN A 59 -22.91 19.72 -5.63
C GLN A 59 -22.61 19.56 -4.14
N ILE A 60 -23.54 19.01 -3.36
CA ILE A 60 -23.33 18.68 -1.94
C ILE A 60 -22.26 17.59 -1.78
N ILE A 61 -22.30 16.54 -2.61
CA ILE A 61 -21.29 15.47 -2.62
C ILE A 61 -19.92 16.06 -2.99
N THR A 62 -19.85 16.97 -3.96
CA THR A 62 -18.61 17.62 -4.39
C THR A 62 -18.07 18.57 -3.33
N GLN A 63 -18.94 19.30 -2.61
CA GLN A 63 -18.56 20.15 -1.48
C GLN A 63 -18.08 19.31 -0.29
N ASN A 64 -18.76 18.21 0.03
CA ASN A 64 -18.36 17.28 1.08
C ASN A 64 -17.05 16.56 0.71
N LEU A 65 -16.83 16.20 -0.55
CA LEU A 65 -15.56 15.66 -1.04
C LEU A 65 -14.44 16.71 -0.98
N ALA A 66 -14.70 17.94 -1.39
CA ALA A 66 -13.73 19.04 -1.29
C ALA A 66 -13.37 19.37 0.17
N GLY A 67 -14.36 19.31 1.07
CA GLY A 67 -14.19 19.45 2.52
C GLY A 67 -13.36 18.30 3.10
N ASN A 68 -13.73 17.06 2.80
CA ASN A 68 -13.00 15.87 3.24
C ASN A 68 -11.57 15.80 2.67
N LEU A 69 -11.35 16.25 1.43
CA LEU A 69 -10.00 16.32 0.86
C LEU A 69 -9.16 17.43 1.52
N LYS A 70 -9.77 18.56 1.91
CA LYS A 70 -9.10 19.57 2.74
C LYS A 70 -8.75 19.02 4.12
N GLU A 71 -9.68 18.33 4.79
CA GLU A 71 -9.42 17.70 6.09
C GLU A 71 -8.34 16.63 6.00
N LYS A 72 -8.39 15.74 5.00
CA LYS A 72 -7.35 14.73 4.79
C LYS A 72 -5.99 15.35 4.44
N LYS A 73 -5.96 16.48 3.74
CA LYS A 73 -4.73 17.25 3.49
C LYS A 73 -4.19 17.88 4.77
N LEU A 74 -5.07 18.40 5.62
CA LEU A 74 -4.70 19.00 6.91
C LEU A 74 -4.16 17.95 7.88
N ILE A 75 -4.79 16.77 7.93
CA ILE A 75 -4.28 15.62 8.69
C ILE A 75 -2.91 15.17 8.16
N SER A 76 -2.73 15.14 6.85
CA SER A 76 -1.43 14.80 6.24
C SER A 76 -0.34 15.83 6.58
N GLN A 77 -0.69 17.12 6.63
CA GLN A 77 0.24 18.18 7.06
C GLN A 77 0.58 18.08 8.54
N GLN A 78 -0.41 17.82 9.40
CA GLN A 78 -0.19 17.60 10.83
C GLN A 78 0.68 16.36 11.10
N LEU A 79 0.47 15.28 10.34
CA LEU A 79 1.34 14.09 10.39
C LEU A 79 2.76 14.41 9.93
N LEU A 80 2.92 15.26 8.91
CA LEU A 80 4.22 15.69 8.43
C LEU A 80 4.95 16.54 9.48
N GLU A 81 4.26 17.49 10.11
CA GLU A 81 4.79 18.31 11.21
C GLU A 81 5.16 17.45 12.43
N GLN A 82 4.34 16.46 12.78
CA GLN A 82 4.64 15.53 13.87
C GLN A 82 5.83 14.62 13.56
N LEU A 83 6.01 14.22 12.30
CA LEU A 83 7.18 13.46 11.88
C LEU A 83 8.43 14.33 11.89
N ASP A 84 8.34 15.58 11.43
CA ASP A 84 9.45 16.52 11.42
C ASP A 84 9.90 16.87 12.85
N GLU A 85 8.94 17.10 13.77
CA GLU A 85 9.24 17.29 15.19
C GLU A 85 9.90 16.06 15.82
N LYS A 86 9.47 14.85 15.45
CA LYS A 86 10.10 13.61 15.92
C LYS A 86 11.48 13.40 15.34
N ILE A 87 11.71 13.70 14.06
CA ILE A 87 13.04 13.66 13.44
C ILE A 87 13.95 14.65 14.16
N ASN A 88 13.49 15.88 14.39
CA ASN A 88 14.29 16.90 15.04
C ASN A 88 14.60 16.55 16.51
N LYS A 89 13.65 15.94 17.24
CA LYS A 89 13.90 15.39 18.58
C LYS A 89 14.90 14.24 18.55
N LEU A 90 14.80 13.33 17.59
CA LEU A 90 15.76 12.23 17.46
C LEU A 90 17.15 12.74 17.08
N THR A 91 17.26 13.69 16.16
CA THR A 91 18.52 14.35 15.80
C THR A 91 19.11 15.11 16.98
N TRP A 92 18.29 15.80 17.77
CA TRP A 92 18.75 16.47 18.99
C TRP A 92 19.20 15.47 20.06
N LEU A 93 18.49 14.35 20.24
CA LEU A 93 18.91 13.27 21.13
C LEU A 93 20.17 12.58 20.63
N LEU A 94 20.36 12.43 19.32
CA LEU A 94 21.57 11.88 18.71
C LEU A 94 22.75 12.81 18.95
N GLY A 95 22.59 14.11 18.66
CA GLY A 95 23.63 15.11 18.90
C GLY A 95 23.99 15.23 20.37
N ARG A 96 23.00 15.18 21.27
CA ARG A 96 23.23 15.18 22.72
C ARG A 96 23.84 13.86 23.21
N ALA A 97 23.49 12.74 22.60
CA ALA A 97 24.13 11.47 22.87
C ALA A 97 25.58 11.46 22.35
N GLU A 98 25.90 12.14 21.24
CA GLU A 98 27.28 12.31 20.75
C GLU A 98 28.08 13.30 21.60
N GLU A 99 27.48 14.39 22.10
CA GLU A 99 28.15 15.39 22.94
C GLU A 99 28.31 14.95 24.41
N GLY A 100 27.40 14.14 24.94
CA GLY A 100 27.46 13.59 26.29
C GLY A 100 28.13 12.22 26.38
N SER A 101 28.49 11.64 25.24
CA SER A 101 29.20 10.39 25.15
C SER A 101 30.69 10.68 25.00
N ASP A 102 31.37 10.70 26.14
CA ASP A 102 32.80 10.43 26.28
C ASP A 102 33.15 8.97 25.85
N ARG A 103 32.39 8.41 24.90
CA ARG A 103 32.75 7.16 24.24
C ARG A 103 33.71 7.51 23.12
N PRO A 104 34.84 6.79 23.02
CA PRO A 104 35.73 6.97 21.90
C PRO A 104 34.92 6.80 20.61
N ARG A 105 34.97 7.80 19.73
CA ARG A 105 34.48 7.68 18.35
C ARG A 105 34.93 6.32 17.82
N PRO A 106 34.07 5.57 17.10
CA PRO A 106 34.55 4.38 16.42
C PRO A 106 35.62 4.84 15.45
N ALA A 107 36.88 4.58 15.81
CA ALA A 107 38.02 5.00 15.03
C ALA A 107 37.84 4.39 13.64
N GLU A 108 37.81 5.23 12.61
CA GLU A 108 37.89 4.89 11.18
C GLU A 108 39.19 4.11 10.82
N ASN A 109 39.88 3.56 11.81
CA ASN A 109 41.18 2.90 11.79
C ASN A 109 41.12 1.47 12.38
N ILE A 110 39.94 0.82 12.32
CA ILE A 110 39.70 -0.54 12.83
C ILE A 110 40.70 -1.60 12.32
N PRO A 111 41.31 -1.51 11.11
CA PRO A 111 42.31 -2.49 10.70
C PRO A 111 43.59 -2.47 11.55
N ASN A 112 43.99 -1.32 12.09
CA ASN A 112 45.32 -1.16 12.71
C ASN A 112 45.36 -1.69 14.15
N VAL A 113 44.31 -1.44 14.93
CA VAL A 113 44.27 -1.82 16.35
C VAL A 113 44.21 -3.34 16.52
N TYR A 114 43.46 -4.04 15.65
CA TYR A 114 43.40 -5.51 15.65
C TYR A 114 44.76 -6.14 15.35
N VAL A 115 45.41 -5.70 14.27
CA VAL A 115 46.74 -6.20 13.87
C VAL A 115 47.74 -5.98 14.99
N ARG A 116 47.71 -4.79 15.61
CA ARG A 116 48.64 -4.46 16.70
C ARG A 116 48.37 -5.23 17.99
N ALA A 117 47.10 -5.50 18.33
CA ALA A 117 46.76 -6.36 19.47
C ALA A 117 47.27 -7.79 19.28
N ILE A 118 47.18 -8.31 18.05
CA ILE A 118 47.71 -9.63 17.69
C ILE A 118 49.23 -9.66 17.76
N GLU A 119 49.91 -8.67 17.19
CA GLU A 119 51.37 -8.57 17.23
C GLU A 119 51.89 -8.51 18.67
N LEU A 120 51.26 -7.73 19.56
CA LEU A 120 51.68 -7.64 20.95
C LEU A 120 51.49 -8.98 21.69
N ALA A 121 50.39 -9.70 21.43
CA ALA A 121 50.18 -11.03 21.99
C ALA A 121 51.16 -12.08 21.42
N GLU A 122 51.53 -11.99 20.14
CA GLU A 122 52.56 -12.86 19.53
C GLU A 122 53.96 -12.58 20.09
N ASN A 123 54.23 -11.33 20.47
CA ASN A 123 55.46 -10.95 21.19
C ASN A 123 55.46 -11.39 22.67
N GLY A 124 54.42 -12.11 23.12
CA GLY A 124 54.35 -12.70 24.45
C GLY A 124 53.91 -11.73 25.56
N LEU A 125 53.37 -10.55 25.21
CA LEU A 125 52.81 -9.64 26.21
C LEU A 125 51.54 -10.21 26.82
N SER A 126 51.35 -9.94 28.10
CA SER A 126 50.16 -10.33 28.85
C SER A 126 48.99 -9.40 28.55
N LEU A 127 47.76 -9.89 28.71
CA LEU A 127 46.53 -9.10 28.51
C LEU A 127 46.53 -7.71 29.18
N PRO A 128 46.91 -7.55 30.46
CA PRO A 128 46.91 -6.23 31.10
C PRO A 128 47.94 -5.26 30.49
N GLU A 129 49.04 -5.75 29.92
CA GLU A 129 50.03 -4.91 29.24
C GLU A 129 49.50 -4.44 27.88
N ILE A 130 48.77 -5.31 27.17
CA ILE A 130 48.10 -4.96 25.91
C ILE A 130 46.96 -3.95 26.15
N GLU A 131 46.19 -4.13 27.22
CA GLU A 131 45.17 -3.18 27.66
C GLU A 131 45.77 -1.79 27.89
N GLN A 132 46.90 -1.73 28.60
CA GLN A 132 47.58 -0.47 28.91
C GLN A 132 48.18 0.19 27.67
N GLN A 133 48.70 -0.61 26.73
CA GLN A 133 49.39 -0.10 25.53
C GLN A 133 48.43 0.33 24.41
N LEU A 134 47.27 -0.32 24.31
CA LEU A 134 46.25 -0.02 23.29
C LEU A 134 45.07 0.79 23.84
N HIS A 135 45.05 1.07 25.15
CA HIS A 135 43.94 1.73 25.84
C HIS A 135 42.58 1.06 25.57
N LEU A 136 42.58 -0.27 25.45
CA LEU A 136 41.39 -1.08 25.21
C LEU A 136 40.90 -1.71 26.51
N ALA A 137 39.59 -1.97 26.59
CA ALA A 137 39.05 -2.69 27.73
C ALA A 137 39.50 -4.16 27.69
N LYS A 138 39.71 -4.76 28.87
CA LYS A 138 40.06 -6.19 29.03
C LYS A 138 39.20 -7.14 28.19
N GLY A 139 37.89 -6.90 28.18
CA GLY A 139 36.94 -7.71 27.40
C GLY A 139 37.14 -7.59 25.89
N GLU A 140 37.55 -6.42 25.40
CA GLU A 140 37.82 -6.20 23.98
C GLU A 140 39.12 -6.90 23.56
N VAL A 141 40.19 -6.78 24.34
CA VAL A 141 41.46 -7.47 24.08
C VAL A 141 41.25 -8.99 24.08
N GLN A 142 40.54 -9.53 25.07
CA GLN A 142 40.21 -10.96 25.14
C GLN A 142 39.43 -11.41 23.90
N LEU A 143 38.40 -10.66 23.49
CA LEU A 143 37.58 -10.99 22.33
C LEU A 143 38.39 -10.99 21.02
N LEU A 144 39.34 -10.06 20.85
CA LEU A 144 40.20 -10.03 19.66
C LEU A 144 41.12 -11.26 19.58
N LEU A 145 41.65 -11.70 20.71
CA LEU A 145 42.49 -12.90 20.79
C LEU A 145 41.67 -14.19 20.61
N ASP A 146 40.47 -14.25 21.18
CA ASP A 146 39.57 -15.41 21.02
C ASP A 146 39.12 -15.56 19.56
N LEU A 147 38.81 -14.46 18.87
CA LEU A 147 38.50 -14.47 17.44
C LEU A 147 39.68 -14.96 16.59
N LYS A 148 40.91 -14.56 16.90
CA LYS A 148 42.11 -15.08 16.24
C LYS A 148 42.24 -16.59 16.45
N ALA A 149 42.08 -17.06 17.70
CA ALA A 149 42.16 -18.47 18.04
C ALA A 149 41.07 -19.30 17.33
N TYR A 150 39.89 -18.70 17.10
CA TYR A 150 38.81 -19.32 16.35
C TYR A 150 39.08 -19.39 14.84
N CYS A 151 39.69 -18.35 14.25
CA CYS A 151 40.01 -18.31 12.81
C CYS A 151 41.20 -19.20 12.39
N LEU A 152 42.09 -19.56 13.32
CA LEU A 152 43.24 -20.45 13.07
C LEU A 152 42.90 -21.95 13.26
N LYS A 153 41.62 -22.27 13.49
CA LYS A 153 41.12 -23.62 13.75
C LYS A 153 40.31 -24.13 12.57
#